data_AF-A0A511KMZ6-F1
#
_entry.id   AF-A0A511KMZ6-F1
#
_cell.length_a   1.000
_cell.length_b   1.000
_cell.length_c   1.000
_cell.angle_alpha   90.00
_cell.angle_beta   90.00
_cell.angle_gamma   90.00
#
_symmetry.space_group_name_H-M   'P 1'
#
loop_
_entity.id
_entity.type
_entity.pdbx_description
1 polymer ?
#
loop_
_entity_poly.entity_id
_entity_poly.type
_entity_poly.pdbx_seq_one_letter_code
_entity_poly.pdbx_strand_id
1 'polypeptide(L)'
;MVDFLSSPADGGAPGVSTRVYYWGDLSEPPTNWRSIKTKEEGRMISGGSHYGQACIALSNHLLANPAPLVFAARILELGAGVGLLSLVAARICQDRDATGRTEGKRIVATDVDEKVLEMLQENIALNSLDHLVEAKSLDWELASDPAPGQDALHTWRDAVSNGGNCAELIIGADIVYDPSLAGHLAATLRWLLHRKDGSNTPEALIAGTVRSEDTWAFFLEECRSRQLVVEAVPLQTLPDHSGLVGAEGWEGEGEVRLVRIVAA
;
A
#
# COMPACT_ATOMS: atom_id res chain seq x y z
N MET A 1 23.95 18.68 -1.25
CA MET A 1 22.77 18.32 -0.44
C MET A 1 21.70 19.30 -0.86
N VAL A 2 20.78 18.87 -1.73
CA VAL A 2 19.69 19.71 -2.20
C VAL A 2 18.69 19.79 -1.05
N ASP A 3 18.29 20.98 -0.63
CA ASP A 3 17.24 21.14 0.38
C ASP A 3 15.92 20.61 -0.21
N PHE A 4 15.54 19.39 0.16
CA PHE A 4 14.30 18.74 -0.28
C PHE A 4 13.08 19.12 0.57
N LEU A 5 13.18 20.21 1.35
CA LEU A 5 12.11 20.60 2.26
C LEU A 5 10.83 20.94 1.50
N SER A 6 9.74 20.37 2.01
CA SER A 6 8.34 20.60 1.62
C SER A 6 8.13 22.04 1.19
N SER A 7 7.91 22.26 -0.10
CA SER A 7 7.51 23.58 -0.57
C SER A 7 6.07 23.84 -0.09
N PRO A 8 5.77 24.97 0.57
CA PRO A 8 4.39 25.36 0.80
C PRO A 8 3.71 25.41 -0.58
N ALA A 9 2.55 24.76 -0.70
CA ALA A 9 1.85 24.66 -1.97
C ALA A 9 1.55 26.09 -2.49
N ASP A 10 2.09 26.44 -3.66
CA ASP A 10 1.63 27.62 -4.41
C ASP A 10 0.15 27.40 -4.73
N GLY A 11 -0.73 28.09 -3.99
CA GLY A 11 -2.19 28.07 -4.20
C GLY A 11 -2.99 26.96 -3.52
N GLY A 12 -2.43 26.21 -2.56
CA GLY A 12 -3.16 25.16 -1.82
C GLY A 12 -4.11 25.68 -0.73
N ALA A 13 -5.15 24.91 -0.41
CA ALA A 13 -6.01 25.16 0.75
C ALA A 13 -5.19 25.15 2.07
N PRO A 14 -5.54 25.97 3.08
CA PRO A 14 -4.77 26.04 4.33
C PRO A 14 -4.64 24.66 4.99
N GLY A 15 -3.42 24.18 5.24
CA GLY A 15 -3.17 22.91 5.95
C GLY A 15 -2.80 21.70 5.07
N VAL A 16 -2.80 21.86 3.74
CA VAL A 16 -2.31 20.85 2.79
C VAL A 16 -0.87 21.18 2.37
N SER A 17 0.04 20.23 2.56
CA SER A 17 1.42 20.30 2.10
C SER A 17 1.66 19.36 0.92
N THR A 18 2.65 19.66 0.09
CA THR A 18 3.07 18.77 -1.00
C THR A 18 4.44 18.20 -0.67
N ARG A 19 4.59 16.89 -0.83
CA ARG A 19 5.85 16.17 -0.67
C ARG A 19 6.22 15.50 -2.00
N VAL A 20 7.52 15.43 -2.26
CA VAL A 20 8.05 14.74 -3.44
C VAL A 20 9.07 13.72 -2.97
N TYR A 21 8.86 12.48 -3.41
CA TYR A 21 9.75 11.36 -3.15
C TYR A 21 10.55 11.08 -4.41
N TYR A 22 11.82 10.71 -4.26
CA TYR A 22 12.72 10.38 -5.37
C TYR A 22 13.40 9.04 -5.15
N TRP A 23 13.72 8.33 -6.23
CA TRP A 23 14.55 7.11 -6.20
C TRP A 23 15.22 6.87 -7.55
N GLY A 24 16.14 5.90 -7.59
CA GLY A 24 17.02 5.63 -8.73
C GLY A 24 18.47 5.74 -8.30
N ASP A 25 19.42 5.76 -9.23
CA ASP A 25 20.82 6.02 -8.87
C ASP A 25 20.97 7.50 -8.48
N LEU A 26 21.01 7.79 -7.17
CA LEU A 26 21.11 9.17 -6.67
C LEU A 26 22.53 9.76 -6.82
N SER A 27 23.49 8.99 -7.34
CA SER A 27 24.78 9.52 -7.78
C SER A 27 24.70 10.16 -9.18
N GLU A 28 23.69 9.76 -9.97
CA GLU A 28 23.39 10.35 -11.28
C GLU A 28 22.67 11.70 -11.15
N PRO A 29 22.66 12.54 -12.21
CA PRO A 29 21.91 13.80 -12.20
C PRO A 29 20.41 13.60 -11.93
N PRO A 30 19.72 14.55 -11.26
CA PRO A 30 18.30 14.43 -10.90
C PRO A 30 17.34 14.15 -12.06
N THR A 31 17.74 14.45 -13.30
CA THR A 31 16.98 14.13 -14.52
C THR A 31 16.83 12.63 -14.76
N ASN A 32 17.69 11.80 -14.16
CA ASN A 32 17.66 10.35 -14.29
C ASN A 32 16.86 9.68 -13.16
N TRP A 33 16.44 10.46 -12.14
CA TRP A 33 15.68 9.93 -11.02
C TRP A 33 14.21 9.75 -11.39
N ARG A 34 13.56 8.86 -10.65
CA ARG A 34 12.11 8.75 -10.62
C ARG A 34 11.57 9.54 -9.46
N SER A 35 10.31 9.95 -9.58
CA SER A 35 9.63 10.68 -8.52
C SER A 35 8.15 10.38 -8.41
N ILE A 36 7.63 10.52 -7.20
CA ILE A 36 6.20 10.60 -6.88
C ILE A 36 5.94 11.84 -6.06
N LYS A 37 4.80 12.49 -6.31
CA LYS A 37 4.35 13.64 -5.54
C LYS A 37 3.06 13.31 -4.79
N THR A 38 2.97 13.65 -3.51
CA THR A 38 1.75 13.50 -2.71
C THR A 38 1.36 14.85 -2.11
N LYS A 39 0.06 15.11 -2.06
CA LYS A 39 -0.55 16.06 -1.14
C LYS A 39 -0.82 15.35 0.19
N GLU A 40 -0.62 16.07 1.29
CA GLU A 40 -0.73 15.58 2.65
C GLU A 40 -1.42 16.67 3.50
N GLU A 41 -2.55 16.35 4.14
CA GLU A 41 -3.24 17.28 5.05
C GLU A 41 -2.88 17.00 6.52
N GLY A 42 -2.51 18.05 7.26
CA GLY A 42 -2.11 17.99 8.67
C GLY A 42 -3.14 17.34 9.62
N ARG A 43 -4.41 17.26 9.23
CA ARG A 43 -5.51 16.67 10.03
C ARG A 43 -5.96 15.28 9.58
N MET A 44 -5.60 14.82 8.39
CA MET A 44 -5.74 13.40 8.02
C MET A 44 -4.74 12.49 8.74
N ILE A 45 -3.96 13.11 9.63
CA ILE A 45 -3.03 12.54 10.61
C ILE A 45 -3.74 12.27 11.97
N SER A 46 -5.08 12.40 12.05
CA SER A 46 -5.85 12.24 13.29
C SER A 46 -6.04 10.77 13.69
N GLY A 47 -4.92 10.14 14.01
CA GLY A 47 -4.78 8.86 14.70
C GLY A 47 -3.40 8.70 15.36
N GLY A 48 -2.60 9.77 15.44
CA GLY A 48 -1.29 9.76 16.10
C GLY A 48 -0.22 8.86 15.45
N SER A 49 -0.49 8.29 14.27
CA SER A 49 0.47 7.42 13.59
C SER A 49 1.24 8.19 12.53
N HIS A 50 2.53 8.30 12.80
CA HIS A 50 3.59 8.58 11.86
C HIS A 50 3.48 7.55 10.71
N TYR A 51 2.72 7.88 9.67
CA TYR A 51 2.81 7.18 8.40
C TYR A 51 4.26 7.31 7.97
N GLY A 52 4.94 6.18 7.75
CA GLY A 52 6.07 6.26 6.87
C GLY A 52 7.09 5.18 6.93
N GLN A 53 7.56 4.77 8.09
CA GLN A 53 8.74 3.91 8.10
C GLN A 53 8.47 2.55 7.44
N ALA A 54 7.32 1.91 7.71
CA ALA A 54 6.96 0.67 7.04
C ALA A 54 6.56 0.87 5.57
N CYS A 55 5.92 1.98 5.23
CA CYS A 55 5.54 2.31 3.85
C CYS A 55 6.78 2.54 2.98
N ILE A 56 7.76 3.30 3.48
CA ILE A 56 9.06 3.51 2.85
C ILE A 56 9.85 2.20 2.78
N ALA A 57 9.87 1.42 3.86
CA ALA A 57 10.56 0.14 3.88
C ALA A 57 9.98 -0.86 2.87
N LEU A 58 8.66 -0.98 2.78
CA LEU A 58 7.98 -1.83 1.80
C LEU A 58 8.18 -1.31 0.37
N SER A 59 8.13 0.00 0.16
CA SER A 59 8.45 0.64 -1.12
C SER A 59 9.88 0.31 -1.56
N ASN A 60 10.86 0.44 -0.67
CA ASN A 60 12.26 0.08 -0.92
C ASN A 60 12.45 -1.42 -1.14
N HIS A 61 11.74 -2.27 -0.40
CA HIS A 61 11.75 -3.72 -0.60
C HIS A 61 11.27 -4.08 -2.02
N LEU A 62 10.19 -3.46 -2.50
CA LEU A 62 9.64 -3.70 -3.84
C LEU A 62 10.49 -3.07 -4.96
N LEU A 63 11.19 -1.97 -4.68
CA LEU A 63 12.20 -1.43 -5.58
C LEU A 63 13.40 -2.38 -5.74
N ALA A 64 13.86 -3.00 -4.65
CA ALA A 64 14.95 -3.97 -4.65
C ALA A 64 14.55 -5.30 -5.31
N ASN A 65 13.32 -5.76 -5.06
CA ASN A 65 12.76 -6.97 -5.63
C ASN A 65 11.38 -6.70 -6.25
N PRO A 66 11.32 -6.27 -7.52
CA PRO A 66 10.08 -5.94 -8.19
C PRO A 66 9.29 -7.17 -8.66
N ALA A 67 9.82 -8.39 -8.47
CA ALA A 67 9.20 -9.61 -8.99
C ALA A 67 7.71 -9.76 -8.60
N PRO A 68 7.28 -9.57 -7.34
CA PRO A 68 5.87 -9.68 -6.97
C PRO A 68 4.97 -8.71 -7.77
N LEU A 69 5.42 -7.46 -7.92
CA LEU A 69 4.70 -6.43 -8.69
C LEU A 69 4.66 -6.76 -10.18
N VAL A 70 5.76 -7.25 -10.75
CA VAL A 70 5.85 -7.57 -12.18
C VAL A 70 4.92 -8.72 -12.54
N PHE A 71 4.86 -9.77 -11.71
CA PHE A 71 4.06 -10.97 -12.00
C PHE A 71 2.57 -10.81 -11.70
N ALA A 72 2.17 -9.97 -10.75
CA ALA A 72 0.75 -9.74 -10.43
C ALA A 72 0.09 -8.80 -11.44
N ALA A 73 -0.95 -9.25 -12.14
CA ALA A 73 -1.77 -8.39 -13.00
C ALA A 73 -2.68 -7.46 -12.18
N ARG A 74 -3.09 -7.90 -10.99
CA ARG A 74 -3.98 -7.13 -10.11
C ARG A 74 -3.37 -7.00 -8.73
N ILE A 75 -3.15 -5.77 -8.32
CA ILE A 75 -2.58 -5.42 -7.03
C ILE A 75 -3.64 -4.65 -6.24
N LEU A 76 -3.80 -4.98 -4.97
CA LEU A 76 -4.70 -4.27 -4.06
C LEU A 76 -3.88 -3.74 -2.88
N GLU A 77 -3.96 -2.45 -2.60
CA GLU A 77 -3.41 -1.88 -1.37
C GLU A 77 -4.52 -1.70 -0.33
N LEU A 78 -4.31 -2.22 0.88
CA LEU A 78 -5.16 -1.99 2.04
C LEU A 78 -4.61 -0.82 2.85
N GLY A 79 -5.47 0.14 3.22
CA GLY A 79 -5.11 1.29 4.05
C GLY A 79 -4.08 2.19 3.36
N ALA A 80 -4.39 2.60 2.14
CA ALA A 80 -3.46 3.30 1.25
C ALA A 80 -3.10 4.72 1.73
N GLY A 81 -3.96 5.36 2.53
CA GLY A 81 -3.74 6.73 2.98
C GLY A 81 -3.52 7.68 1.80
N VAL A 82 -2.36 8.35 1.78
CA VAL A 82 -1.96 9.27 0.68
C VAL A 82 -1.61 8.55 -0.63
N GLY A 83 -1.50 7.21 -0.62
CA GLY A 83 -1.24 6.36 -1.78
C GLY A 83 0.21 6.13 -2.14
N LEU A 84 1.18 6.50 -1.29
CA LEU A 84 2.60 6.47 -1.62
C LEU A 84 3.05 5.10 -2.16
N LEU A 85 2.68 4.01 -1.48
CA LEU A 85 3.08 2.66 -1.85
C LEU A 85 2.44 2.22 -3.19
N SER A 86 1.13 2.44 -3.41
CA SER A 86 0.50 2.22 -4.72
C SER A 86 1.14 3.03 -5.85
N LEU A 87 1.48 4.30 -5.60
CA LEU A 87 2.09 5.18 -6.59
C LEU A 87 3.52 4.73 -6.96
N VAL A 88 4.31 4.33 -5.97
CA VAL A 88 5.65 3.73 -6.18
C VAL A 88 5.52 2.41 -6.94
N ALA A 89 4.60 1.54 -6.53
CA ALA A 89 4.33 0.27 -7.20
C ALA A 89 3.94 0.47 -8.68
N ALA A 90 3.11 1.47 -8.97
CA ALA A 90 2.69 1.83 -10.32
C ALA A 90 3.89 2.23 -11.18
N ARG A 91 4.79 3.07 -10.66
CA ARG A 91 6.01 3.50 -11.36
C ARG A 91 6.98 2.35 -11.60
N ILE A 92 7.15 1.46 -10.63
CA ILE A 92 7.95 0.23 -10.81
C ILE A 92 7.39 -0.61 -11.97
N CYS A 93 6.08 -0.77 -12.03
CA CYS A 93 5.43 -1.52 -13.09
C CYS A 93 5.61 -0.86 -14.47
N GLN A 94 5.49 0.48 -14.56
CA GLN A 94 5.74 1.22 -15.80
C GLN A 94 7.20 1.09 -16.27
N ASP A 95 8.17 1.25 -15.37
CA ASP A 95 9.60 1.20 -15.70
C ASP A 95 10.08 -0.17 -16.16
N ARG A 96 9.37 -1.23 -15.75
CA ARG A 96 9.69 -2.62 -16.08
C ARG A 96 8.81 -3.18 -17.20
N ASP A 97 8.06 -2.31 -17.88
CA ASP A 97 7.22 -2.64 -19.04
C ASP A 97 8.01 -2.96 -20.33
N ALA A 98 9.32 -3.13 -20.24
CA ALA A 98 10.14 -3.63 -21.35
C ALA A 98 9.67 -5.00 -21.91
N THR A 99 8.78 -5.71 -21.20
CA THR A 99 8.18 -6.98 -21.61
C THR A 99 6.79 -6.85 -22.25
N GLY A 100 6.22 -5.64 -22.36
CA GLY A 100 4.87 -5.41 -22.91
C GLY A 100 3.75 -6.02 -22.05
N ARG A 101 3.95 -6.09 -20.73
CA ARG A 101 3.08 -6.79 -19.77
C ARG A 101 2.28 -5.85 -18.87
N THR A 102 2.35 -4.53 -19.08
CA THR A 102 1.45 -3.60 -18.39
C THR A 102 0.02 -3.61 -18.94
N GLU A 103 -0.20 -4.20 -20.12
CA GLU A 103 -1.54 -4.35 -20.68
C GLU A 103 -2.42 -5.18 -19.73
N GLY A 104 -3.47 -4.56 -19.20
CA GLY A 104 -4.38 -5.16 -18.23
C GLY A 104 -3.90 -5.12 -16.77
N LYS A 105 -2.70 -4.58 -16.47
CA LYS A 105 -2.27 -4.40 -15.08
C LYS A 105 -3.09 -3.31 -14.39
N ARG A 106 -3.54 -3.56 -13.15
CA ARG A 106 -4.33 -2.64 -12.34
C ARG A 106 -3.91 -2.67 -10.88
N ILE A 107 -3.87 -1.49 -10.27
CA ILE A 107 -3.62 -1.29 -8.84
C ILE A 107 -4.87 -0.63 -8.27
N VAL A 108 -5.42 -1.21 -7.22
CA VAL A 108 -6.57 -0.68 -6.51
C VAL A 108 -6.08 -0.25 -5.14
N ALA A 109 -6.05 1.05 -4.91
CA ALA A 109 -5.65 1.62 -3.63
C ALA A 109 -6.91 1.84 -2.78
N THR A 110 -6.96 1.25 -1.59
CA THR A 110 -8.16 1.28 -0.75
C THR A 110 -7.96 1.95 0.59
N ASP A 111 -8.99 2.66 1.02
CA ASP A 111 -9.12 3.24 2.36
C ASP A 111 -10.61 3.28 2.72
N VAL A 112 -10.96 3.67 3.94
CA VAL A 112 -12.37 3.79 4.38
C VAL A 112 -12.83 5.26 4.46
N ASP A 113 -11.92 6.18 4.79
CA ASP A 113 -12.27 7.59 4.99
C ASP A 113 -12.45 8.33 3.66
N GLU A 114 -13.61 8.97 3.46
CA GLU A 114 -13.95 9.67 2.22
C GLU A 114 -12.96 10.79 1.86
N LYS A 115 -12.45 11.53 2.84
CA LYS A 115 -11.47 12.60 2.59
C LYS A 115 -10.11 12.03 2.22
N VAL A 116 -9.73 10.91 2.85
CA VAL A 116 -8.50 10.18 2.47
C VAL A 116 -8.62 9.71 1.03
N LEU A 117 -9.76 9.15 0.64
CA LEU A 117 -10.02 8.70 -0.73
C LEU A 117 -10.01 9.86 -1.75
N GLU A 118 -10.59 11.02 -1.41
CA GLU A 118 -10.52 12.23 -2.25
C GLU A 118 -9.07 12.65 -2.48
N MET A 119 -8.26 12.74 -1.41
CA MET A 119 -6.84 13.12 -1.53
C MET A 119 -6.01 12.05 -2.26
N LEU A 120 -6.29 10.76 -2.03
CA LEU A 120 -5.68 9.66 -2.75
C LEU A 120 -5.95 9.77 -4.26
N GLN A 121 -7.20 10.05 -4.65
CA GLN A 121 -7.55 10.26 -6.05
C GLN A 121 -6.84 11.49 -6.64
N GLU A 122 -6.73 12.59 -5.89
CA GLU A 122 -5.94 13.75 -6.31
C GLU A 122 -4.45 13.40 -6.49
N ASN A 123 -3.88 12.59 -5.61
CA ASN A 123 -2.48 12.15 -5.69
C ASN A 123 -2.24 11.23 -6.87
N ILE A 124 -3.18 10.34 -7.20
CA ILE A 124 -3.12 9.51 -8.41
C ILE A 124 -3.07 10.42 -9.66
N ALA A 125 -3.99 11.38 -9.75
CA ALA A 125 -4.06 12.32 -10.86
C ALA A 125 -2.81 13.21 -10.96
N LEU A 126 -2.28 13.66 -9.82
CA LEU A 126 -1.07 14.48 -9.73
C LEU A 126 0.17 13.80 -10.33
N ASN A 127 0.19 12.47 -10.35
CA ASN A 127 1.27 11.68 -10.92
C ASN A 127 0.94 11.12 -12.31
N SER A 128 -0.25 11.42 -12.86
CA SER A 128 -0.75 10.90 -14.14
C SER A 128 -0.79 9.37 -14.17
N LEU A 129 -1.23 8.76 -13.07
CA LEU A 129 -1.28 7.31 -12.88
C LEU A 129 -2.71 6.73 -12.93
N ASP A 130 -3.71 7.52 -13.30
CA ASP A 130 -5.14 7.13 -13.33
C ASP A 130 -5.47 5.97 -14.28
N HIS A 131 -4.58 5.69 -15.24
CA HIS A 131 -4.72 4.56 -16.16
C HIS A 131 -4.30 3.22 -15.53
N LEU A 132 -3.58 3.26 -14.40
CA LEU A 132 -3.00 2.10 -13.74
C LEU A 132 -3.47 1.96 -12.28
N VAL A 133 -3.73 3.07 -11.59
CA VAL A 133 -4.16 3.11 -10.19
C VAL A 133 -5.56 3.71 -10.08
N GLU A 134 -6.42 3.08 -9.28
CA GLU A 134 -7.72 3.63 -8.91
C GLU A 134 -7.91 3.65 -7.38
N ALA A 135 -8.59 4.67 -6.86
CA ALA A 135 -8.98 4.76 -5.46
C ALA A 135 -10.37 4.14 -5.25
N LYS A 136 -10.53 3.28 -4.24
CA LYS A 136 -11.82 2.64 -3.90
C LYS A 136 -12.01 2.55 -2.39
N SER A 137 -13.22 2.81 -1.92
CA SER A 137 -13.55 2.58 -0.51
C SER A 137 -13.57 1.09 -0.20
N LEU A 138 -12.91 0.65 0.87
CA LEU A 138 -13.05 -0.70 1.43
C LEU A 138 -13.05 -0.60 2.96
N ASP A 139 -14.20 -0.92 3.55
CA ASP A 139 -14.34 -1.08 4.99
C ASP A 139 -14.04 -2.53 5.38
N TRP A 140 -13.03 -2.73 6.24
CA TRP A 140 -12.62 -4.05 6.69
C TRP A 140 -13.68 -4.72 7.58
N GLU A 141 -14.62 -3.96 8.15
CA GLU A 141 -15.71 -4.50 8.97
C GLU A 141 -16.67 -5.38 8.14
N LEU A 142 -16.77 -5.12 6.84
CA LEU A 142 -17.60 -5.89 5.91
C LEU A 142 -17.25 -7.38 5.85
N ALA A 143 -15.99 -7.74 6.13
CA ALA A 143 -15.54 -9.13 6.12
C ALA A 143 -15.85 -9.90 7.42
N SER A 144 -16.06 -9.19 8.54
CA SER A 144 -16.36 -9.80 9.84
C SER A 144 -17.85 -9.91 10.14
N ASP A 145 -18.68 -9.01 9.58
CA ASP A 145 -20.13 -9.03 9.74
C ASP A 145 -20.85 -9.23 8.39
N PRO A 146 -20.89 -10.47 7.86
CA PRO A 146 -21.70 -10.79 6.69
C PRO A 146 -23.17 -10.82 7.12
N ALA A 147 -23.78 -9.64 7.31
CA ALA A 147 -25.18 -9.53 7.65
C ALA A 147 -26.03 -10.29 6.61
N PRO A 148 -27.00 -11.13 7.02
CA PRO A 148 -27.80 -11.93 6.10
C PRO A 148 -28.53 -11.05 5.08
N GLY A 149 -28.22 -11.22 3.79
CA GLY A 149 -28.92 -10.55 2.69
C GLY A 149 -28.27 -9.26 2.16
N GLN A 150 -27.09 -8.87 2.65
CA GLN A 150 -26.27 -7.81 2.05
C GLN A 150 -24.88 -8.36 1.74
N ASP A 151 -24.67 -8.82 0.50
CA ASP A 151 -23.36 -9.25 0.05
C ASP A 151 -22.51 -8.03 -0.36
N ALA A 152 -22.30 -7.11 0.58
CA ALA A 152 -21.62 -5.83 0.34
C ALA A 152 -20.18 -6.04 -0.12
N LEU A 153 -19.50 -7.05 0.43
CA LEU A 153 -18.12 -7.37 0.06
C LEU A 153 -18.03 -7.98 -1.35
N HIS A 154 -19.00 -8.81 -1.78
CA HIS A 154 -19.03 -9.25 -3.17
C HIS A 154 -19.49 -8.14 -4.12
N THR A 155 -20.39 -7.24 -3.69
CA THR A 155 -20.78 -6.07 -4.47
C THR A 155 -19.56 -5.17 -4.70
N TRP A 156 -18.78 -4.93 -3.65
CA TRP A 156 -17.50 -4.23 -3.74
C TRP A 156 -16.53 -4.94 -4.69
N ARG A 157 -16.38 -6.27 -4.55
CA ARG A 157 -15.55 -7.08 -5.45
C ARG A 157 -15.92 -6.87 -6.90
N ASP A 158 -17.20 -6.96 -7.22
CA ASP A 158 -17.68 -6.95 -8.60
C ASP A 158 -17.44 -5.56 -9.22
N ALA A 159 -17.53 -4.49 -8.43
CA ALA A 159 -17.19 -3.13 -8.83
C ALA A 159 -15.69 -2.92 -9.11
N VAL A 160 -14.81 -3.66 -8.42
CA VAL A 160 -13.33 -3.49 -8.48
C VAL A 160 -12.69 -4.46 -9.47
N SER A 161 -13.22 -5.68 -9.58
CA SER A 161 -12.61 -6.76 -10.35
C SER A 161 -13.11 -6.87 -11.80
N ASN A 162 -14.11 -6.07 -12.19
CA ASN A 162 -14.81 -6.19 -13.49
C ASN A 162 -15.19 -7.65 -13.83
N GLY A 163 -15.58 -8.44 -12.82
CA GLY A 163 -15.94 -9.86 -12.95
C GLY A 163 -14.79 -10.86 -12.81
N GLY A 164 -13.56 -10.42 -12.51
CA GLY A 164 -12.38 -11.28 -12.28
C GLY A 164 -12.12 -11.69 -10.82
N ASN A 165 -10.89 -12.13 -10.53
CA ASN A 165 -10.33 -12.09 -9.18
C ASN A 165 -10.06 -10.64 -8.77
N CYS A 166 -10.17 -10.38 -7.46
CA CYS A 166 -9.96 -9.04 -6.90
C CYS A 166 -8.47 -8.64 -6.91
N ALA A 167 -7.59 -9.54 -6.48
CA ALA A 167 -6.16 -9.30 -6.44
C ALA A 167 -5.37 -10.60 -6.62
N GLU A 168 -4.14 -10.47 -7.10
CA GLU A 168 -3.11 -11.52 -7.09
C GLU A 168 -2.02 -11.18 -6.08
N LEU A 169 -1.78 -9.89 -5.86
CA LEU A 169 -0.91 -9.39 -4.81
C LEU A 169 -1.69 -8.37 -3.97
N ILE A 170 -1.66 -8.54 -2.66
CA ILE A 170 -2.19 -7.58 -1.70
C ILE A 170 -0.98 -6.93 -1.02
N ILE A 171 -0.98 -5.61 -0.87
CA ILE A 171 0.05 -4.88 -0.15
C ILE A 171 -0.58 -4.01 0.92
N GLY A 172 0.17 -3.70 1.97
CA GLY A 172 -0.31 -2.79 3.01
C GLY A 172 0.82 -2.42 3.95
N ALA A 173 0.84 -1.16 4.36
CA ALA A 173 1.89 -0.64 5.22
C ALA A 173 1.30 0.16 6.39
N ASP A 174 1.80 -0.10 7.60
CA ASP A 174 1.34 0.55 8.84
C ASP A 174 -0.17 0.44 9.08
N ILE A 175 -0.78 -0.68 8.65
CA ILE A 175 -2.21 -1.00 8.85
C ILE A 175 -2.49 -1.85 10.10
N VAL A 176 -1.45 -2.18 10.87
CA VAL A 176 -1.53 -2.95 12.13
C VAL A 176 -1.20 -2.02 13.29
N TYR A 177 -2.15 -1.17 13.69
CA TYR A 177 -1.96 -0.15 14.73
C TYR A 177 -3.05 -0.15 15.81
N ASP A 178 -4.26 -0.57 15.49
CA ASP A 178 -5.38 -0.65 16.42
C ASP A 178 -5.78 -2.13 16.65
N PRO A 179 -5.64 -2.67 17.87
CA PRO A 179 -6.07 -4.03 18.19
C PRO A 179 -7.52 -4.34 17.81
N SER A 180 -8.43 -3.36 17.86
CA SER A 180 -9.84 -3.56 17.50
C SER A 180 -10.05 -3.82 16.00
N LEU A 181 -9.11 -3.36 15.16
CA LEU A 181 -9.14 -3.58 13.71
C LEU A 181 -8.44 -4.88 13.30
N ALA A 182 -7.59 -5.47 14.14
CA ALA A 182 -6.79 -6.65 13.79
C ALA A 182 -7.63 -7.84 13.28
N GLY A 183 -8.76 -8.13 13.95
CA GLY A 183 -9.67 -9.19 13.54
C GLY A 183 -10.38 -8.91 12.21
N HIS A 184 -10.77 -7.64 11.97
CA HIS A 184 -11.40 -7.17 10.73
C HIS A 184 -10.42 -7.22 9.56
N LEU A 185 -9.19 -6.77 9.77
CA LEU A 185 -8.10 -6.86 8.79
C LEU A 185 -7.79 -8.33 8.44
N ALA A 186 -7.68 -9.21 9.44
CA ALA A 186 -7.43 -10.63 9.21
C ALA A 186 -8.59 -11.32 8.47
N ALA A 187 -9.85 -10.97 8.77
CA ALA A 187 -11.02 -11.45 8.03
C ALA A 187 -11.00 -10.99 6.57
N THR A 188 -10.67 -9.71 6.34
CA THR A 188 -10.53 -9.13 5.01
C THR A 188 -9.44 -9.83 4.21
N LEU A 189 -8.25 -10.01 4.80
CA LEU A 189 -7.16 -10.79 4.18
C LEU A 189 -7.59 -12.22 3.87
N ARG A 190 -8.32 -12.89 4.77
CA ARG A 190 -8.81 -14.26 4.53
C ARG A 190 -9.75 -14.35 3.34
N TRP A 191 -10.64 -13.37 3.20
CA TRP A 191 -11.58 -13.31 2.09
C TRP A 191 -10.85 -12.98 0.77
N LEU A 192 -9.94 -12.00 0.78
CA LEU A 192 -9.16 -11.61 -0.40
C LEU A 192 -8.19 -12.69 -0.87
N LEU A 193 -7.60 -13.43 0.06
CA LEU A 193 -6.67 -14.53 -0.22
C LEU A 193 -7.38 -15.83 -0.62
N HIS A 194 -8.72 -15.85 -0.61
CA HIS A 194 -9.49 -17.02 -1.02
C HIS A 194 -9.26 -17.29 -2.52
N ARG A 195 -8.79 -18.50 -2.82
CA ARG A 195 -8.53 -18.94 -4.19
C ARG A 195 -9.85 -19.24 -4.90
N LYS A 196 -10.01 -18.75 -6.13
CA LYS A 196 -10.98 -19.33 -7.07
C LYS A 196 -10.30 -20.47 -7.84
N ASP A 197 -11.04 -21.54 -8.11
CA ASP A 197 -10.54 -22.71 -8.84
C ASP A 197 -9.85 -22.31 -10.15
N GLY A 198 -8.64 -22.85 -10.38
CA GLY A 198 -7.85 -22.61 -11.60
C GLY A 198 -7.06 -21.30 -11.63
N SER A 199 -7.04 -20.49 -10.57
CA SER A 199 -6.23 -19.27 -10.49
C SER A 199 -4.96 -19.41 -9.63
N ASN A 200 -3.96 -18.56 -9.90
CA ASN A 200 -2.77 -18.43 -9.05
C ASN A 200 -3.19 -18.08 -7.62
N THR A 201 -2.47 -18.63 -6.63
CA THR A 201 -2.70 -18.28 -5.22
C THR A 201 -2.38 -16.81 -5.02
N PRO A 202 -3.34 -15.99 -4.57
CA PRO A 202 -3.01 -14.63 -4.15
C PRO A 202 -2.10 -14.67 -2.91
N GLU A 203 -1.26 -13.65 -2.77
CA GLU A 203 -0.44 -13.45 -1.58
C GLU A 203 -0.55 -12.01 -1.09
N ALA A 204 -0.29 -11.80 0.20
CA ALA A 204 -0.23 -10.47 0.79
C ALA A 204 1.18 -10.18 1.35
N LEU A 205 1.66 -8.95 1.16
CA LEU A 205 2.87 -8.40 1.77
C LEU A 205 2.47 -7.26 2.70
N ILE A 206 2.49 -7.51 4.01
CA ILE A 206 2.10 -6.54 5.02
C ILE A 206 3.33 -6.08 5.80
N ALA A 207 3.63 -4.79 5.72
CA ALA A 207 4.68 -4.16 6.51
C ALA A 207 4.08 -3.35 7.66
N GLY A 208 4.71 -3.37 8.83
CA GLY A 208 4.28 -2.55 9.95
C GLY A 208 5.47 -2.10 10.80
N THR A 209 5.41 -0.84 11.24
CA THR A 209 6.29 -0.30 12.27
C THR A 209 5.76 -0.77 13.62
N VAL A 210 6.45 -1.72 14.26
CA VAL A 210 5.97 -2.35 15.49
C VAL A 210 6.15 -1.38 16.66
N ARG A 211 5.05 -0.72 17.03
CA ARG A 211 4.96 0.18 18.21
C ARG A 211 4.40 -0.53 19.45
N SER A 212 3.70 -1.63 19.23
CA SER A 212 3.16 -2.49 20.27
C SER A 212 3.30 -3.95 19.84
N GLU A 213 4.15 -4.69 20.55
CA GLU A 213 4.34 -6.13 20.32
C GLU A 213 3.04 -6.90 20.50
N ASP A 214 2.21 -6.51 21.47
CA ASP A 214 0.92 -7.15 21.74
C ASP A 214 -0.05 -6.96 20.56
N THR A 215 -0.09 -5.75 19.97
CA THR A 215 -0.95 -5.48 18.81
C THR A 215 -0.50 -6.27 17.59
N TRP A 216 0.82 -6.30 17.34
CA TRP A 216 1.39 -7.08 16.25
C TRP A 216 1.13 -8.58 16.44
N ALA A 217 1.42 -9.12 17.61
CA ALA A 217 1.19 -10.53 17.94
C ALA A 217 -0.28 -10.91 17.82
N PHE A 218 -1.20 -10.05 18.29
CA PHE A 218 -2.63 -10.26 18.16
C PHE A 218 -3.07 -10.34 16.70
N PHE A 219 -2.60 -9.45 15.84
CA PHE A 219 -2.85 -9.53 14.39
C PHE A 219 -2.36 -10.85 13.78
N LEU A 220 -1.13 -11.29 14.10
CA LEU A 220 -0.62 -12.57 13.60
C LEU A 220 -1.48 -13.75 14.06
N GLU A 221 -2.00 -13.71 15.29
CA GLU A 221 -2.88 -14.74 15.83
C GLU A 221 -4.25 -14.74 15.14
N GLU A 222 -4.85 -13.57 14.91
CA GLU A 222 -6.10 -13.42 14.17
C GLU A 222 -5.96 -13.96 12.72
N CYS A 223 -4.80 -13.79 12.09
CA CYS A 223 -4.50 -14.43 10.80
C CYS A 223 -4.47 -15.96 10.91
N ARG A 224 -3.72 -16.51 11.88
CA ARG A 224 -3.59 -17.97 12.05
C ARG A 224 -4.91 -18.64 12.39
N SER A 225 -5.71 -18.03 13.25
CA SER A 225 -7.03 -18.56 13.63
C SER A 225 -7.99 -18.65 12.44
N ARG A 226 -7.75 -17.87 11.39
CA ARG A 226 -8.49 -17.86 10.11
C ARG A 226 -7.85 -18.73 9.02
N GLN A 227 -6.92 -19.61 9.37
CA GLN A 227 -6.22 -20.51 8.42
C GLN A 227 -5.40 -19.74 7.39
N LEU A 228 -4.78 -18.62 7.79
CA LEU A 228 -3.74 -17.97 7.01
C LEU A 228 -2.36 -18.43 7.49
N VAL A 229 -1.49 -18.72 6.53
CA VAL A 229 -0.07 -18.97 6.79
C VAL A 229 0.65 -17.64 6.75
N VAL A 230 1.37 -17.33 7.83
CA VAL A 230 2.11 -16.07 7.98
C VAL A 230 3.59 -16.35 8.10
N GLU A 231 4.38 -15.80 7.19
CA GLU A 231 5.82 -15.99 7.09
C GLU A 231 6.53 -14.65 7.23
N ALA A 232 7.51 -14.55 8.14
CA ALA A 232 8.36 -13.36 8.22
C ALA A 232 9.26 -13.28 6.98
N VAL A 233 9.33 -12.10 6.37
CA VAL A 233 10.17 -11.83 5.19
C VAL A 233 11.26 -10.84 5.58
N PRO A 234 12.55 -11.17 5.35
CA PRO A 234 13.62 -10.20 5.51
C PRO A 234 13.40 -9.01 4.55
N LEU A 235 13.39 -7.79 5.11
CA LEU A 235 13.38 -6.58 4.30
C LEU A 235 14.64 -6.55 3.42
N GLN A 236 14.45 -6.14 2.18
CA GLN A 236 15.57 -6.03 1.25
C GLN A 236 16.10 -4.61 1.28
N THR A 237 17.42 -4.48 1.24
CA THR A 237 18.10 -3.19 1.17
C THR A 237 18.53 -2.90 -0.25
N LEU A 238 18.25 -1.69 -0.71
CA LEU A 238 18.82 -1.17 -1.95
C LEU A 238 20.30 -0.83 -1.76
N PRO A 239 21.10 -0.77 -2.84
CA PRO A 239 22.44 -0.19 -2.77
C PRO A 239 22.42 1.21 -2.16
N ASP A 240 23.56 1.61 -1.58
CA ASP A 240 23.76 2.97 -1.11
C ASP A 240 23.40 3.95 -2.24
N HIS A 241 22.69 5.03 -1.90
CA HIS A 241 22.21 6.03 -2.85
C HIS A 241 21.11 5.55 -3.82
N SER A 242 20.36 4.49 -3.52
CA SER A 242 19.26 4.02 -4.39
C SER A 242 17.87 4.00 -3.75
N GLY A 243 17.79 4.18 -2.43
CA GLY A 243 16.53 4.19 -1.68
C GLY A 243 15.64 5.39 -1.98
N LEU A 244 14.35 5.23 -1.66
CA LEU A 244 13.37 6.32 -1.66
C LEU A 244 13.80 7.42 -0.68
N VAL A 245 14.02 8.63 -1.19
CA VAL A 245 14.32 9.86 -0.43
C VAL A 245 13.16 10.84 -0.53
N GLY A 246 13.12 11.90 0.28
CA GLY A 246 11.95 12.79 0.39
C GLY A 246 10.99 12.42 1.54
N ALA A 247 11.33 11.37 2.30
CA ALA A 247 10.61 10.91 3.48
C ALA A 247 11.22 11.47 4.79
N GLU A 248 12.02 12.53 4.72
CA GLU A 248 12.62 13.11 5.91
C GLU A 248 11.52 13.57 6.89
N GLY A 249 11.70 13.23 8.17
CA GLY A 249 10.71 13.45 9.23
C GLY A 249 9.67 12.33 9.39
N TRP A 250 9.74 11.25 8.60
CA TRP A 250 8.90 10.05 8.72
C TRP A 250 9.52 8.98 9.63
N GLU A 251 10.57 9.34 10.37
CA GLU A 251 11.26 8.48 11.32
C GLU A 251 10.33 8.19 12.50
N GLY A 252 9.95 6.92 12.65
CA GLY A 252 9.18 6.42 13.77
C GLY A 252 10.08 5.72 14.79
N GLU A 253 9.61 5.63 16.03
CA GLU A 253 10.15 4.66 16.99
C GLU A 253 9.51 3.29 16.71
N GLY A 254 10.34 2.27 16.46
CA GLY A 254 9.88 0.90 16.26
C GLY A 254 10.68 0.13 15.21
N GLU A 255 10.71 -1.20 15.35
CA GLU A 255 11.25 -2.09 14.33
C GLU A 255 10.22 -2.23 13.20
N VAL A 256 10.66 -2.11 11.94
CA VAL A 256 9.79 -2.47 10.81
C VAL A 256 9.86 -3.97 10.57
N ARG A 257 8.70 -4.61 10.52
CA ARG A 257 8.57 -6.01 10.13
C ARG A 257 7.77 -6.13 8.85
N LEU A 258 8.14 -7.10 8.03
CA LEU A 258 7.42 -7.49 6.82
C LEU A 258 7.00 -8.95 6.96
N VAL A 259 5.73 -9.23 6.69
CA VAL A 259 5.20 -10.59 6.61
C VAL A 259 4.57 -10.86 5.26
N ARG A 260 4.77 -12.08 4.78
CA ARG A 260 4.04 -12.66 3.66
C ARG A 260 2.90 -13.52 4.20
N ILE A 261 1.71 -13.34 3.66
CA ILE A 261 0.51 -14.04 4.09
C ILE A 261 -0.14 -14.72 2.90
N VAL A 262 -0.48 -16.00 3.05
CA VAL A 262 -1.22 -16.80 2.06
C VAL A 262 -2.34 -17.59 2.74
N ALA A 263 -3.36 -17.98 1.97
CA ALA A 263 -4.30 -18.98 2.44
C ALA A 263 -3.59 -20.34 2.61
N ALA A 264 -3.92 -21.05 3.70
CA ALA A 264 -3.44 -22.41 3.97
C ALA A 264 -3.94 -23.44 2.93
#